data_AF-Q4TDR0-F1
#
_entry.id   AF-Q4TDR0-F1
#
_cell.length_a   1.000
_cell.length_b   1.000
_cell.length_c   1.000
_cell.angle_alpha   90.00
_cell.angle_beta   90.00
_cell.angle_gamma   90.00
#
_symmetry.space_group_name_H-M   'P 1'
#
loop_
_entity.id
_entity.type
_entity.pdbx_description
1 polymer ?
#
loop_
_entity_poly.entity_id
_entity_poly.type
_entity_poly.pdbx_seq_one_letter_code
_entity_poly.pdbx_strand_id
1 'polypeptide(L)'
;SPSGFLNIVMELKKCCDHSFLVKQPEDGETETHEEQLQAAVRGSGKLVLLDKLLTRLRERGNRVLIFSQMVRMLDILAEYLTRKRYPFQ
;
A
#
# COMPACT_ATOMS: atom_id res chain seq x y z
N SER A 1 15.76 -18.00 -22.33
CA SER A 1 15.41 -18.71 -21.08
C SER A 1 14.19 -18.04 -20.46
N PRO A 2 13.08 -18.76 -20.19
CA PRO A 2 11.82 -18.18 -19.71
C PRO A 2 11.95 -17.45 -18.35
N SER A 3 13.02 -17.70 -17.60
CA SER A 3 13.34 -17.05 -16.33
C SER A 3 13.57 -15.54 -16.41
N GLY A 4 14.04 -15.01 -17.55
CA GLY A 4 14.20 -13.57 -17.74
C GLY A 4 12.86 -12.81 -17.79
N PHE A 5 11.86 -13.38 -18.46
CA PHE A 5 10.53 -12.78 -18.57
C PHE A 5 9.71 -12.87 -17.28
N LEU A 6 9.88 -13.95 -16.50
CA LEU A 6 9.22 -14.10 -15.20
C LEU A 6 9.61 -12.98 -14.23
N ASN A 7 10.88 -12.56 -14.26
CA ASN A 7 11.36 -11.45 -13.44
C ASN A 7 10.75 -10.11 -13.88
N ILE A 8 10.68 -9.86 -15.20
CA ILE A 8 10.04 -8.65 -15.76
C ILE A 8 8.56 -8.59 -15.37
N VAL A 9 7.81 -9.69 -15.55
CA VAL A 9 6.39 -9.75 -15.18
C VAL A 9 6.20 -9.53 -13.68
N MET A 10 7.10 -10.04 -12.85
CA MET A 10 7.06 -9.80 -11.41
C MET A 10 7.29 -8.32 -11.07
N GLU A 11 8.26 -7.64 -11.69
CA GLU A 11 8.48 -6.21 -11.50
C GLU A 11 7.30 -5.36 -11.98
N LEU A 12 6.66 -5.73 -13.09
CA LEU A 12 5.44 -5.07 -13.56
C LEU A 12 4.29 -5.23 -12.56
N LYS A 13 4.13 -6.42 -11.96
CA LYS A 13 3.13 -6.63 -10.88
C LYS A 13 3.39 -5.74 -9.67
N LYS A 14 4.65 -5.61 -9.23
CA LYS A 14 5.03 -4.69 -8.14
C LYS A 14 4.65 -3.25 -8.47
N CYS A 15 4.98 -2.79 -9.67
CA CYS A 15 4.65 -1.44 -10.16
C CYS A 15 3.14 -1.18 -10.16
N CYS A 16 2.33 -2.16 -10.57
CA CYS A 16 0.87 -2.04 -10.55
C CYS A 16 0.24 -2.05 -9.14
N ASP A 17 0.92 -2.62 -8.14
CA ASP A 17 0.41 -2.67 -6.77
C ASP A 17 0.82 -1.43 -5.98
N HIS A 18 2.10 -1.11 -5.91
CA HIS A 18 2.60 0.06 -5.18
C HIS A 18 4.03 0.42 -5.56
N SER A 19 4.32 1.72 -5.72
CA SER A 19 5.68 2.21 -6.06
C SER A 19 6.75 1.72 -5.08
N PHE A 20 6.45 1.68 -3.77
CA PHE A 20 7.33 1.19 -2.71
C PHE A 20 7.77 -0.28 -2.85
N LEU A 21 7.05 -1.09 -3.64
CA LEU A 21 7.47 -2.46 -3.95
C LEU A 21 8.60 -2.48 -4.99
N VAL A 22 8.67 -1.47 -5.85
CA VAL A 22 9.69 -1.29 -6.89
C VAL A 22 10.90 -0.55 -6.33
N LYS A 23 10.66 0.58 -5.65
CA LYS A 23 11.71 1.38 -5.01
C LYS A 23 11.24 1.77 -3.62
N GLN A 24 11.99 1.39 -2.60
CA GLN A 24 11.68 1.80 -1.23
C GLN A 24 11.71 3.33 -1.10
N PRO A 25 10.83 3.92 -0.29
CA PRO A 25 10.91 5.35 0.01
C PRO A 25 12.28 5.65 0.63
N GLU A 26 12.87 6.78 0.26
CA GLU A 26 14.05 7.30 0.96
C GLU A 26 13.56 7.75 2.34
N ASP A 27 14.28 7.41 3.41
CA ASP A 27 13.93 7.86 4.76
C ASP A 27 14.10 9.39 4.84
N GLY A 28 13.00 10.11 4.60
CA GLY A 28 12.93 11.54 4.82
C GLY A 28 12.82 11.82 6.31
N GLU A 29 13.95 11.96 7.00
CA GLU A 29 14.02 12.27 8.44
C GLU A 29 13.22 13.54 8.83
N THR A 30 12.83 14.37 7.86
CA THR A 30 12.09 15.63 8.03
C THR A 30 10.60 15.57 7.67
N GLU A 31 10.06 14.45 7.19
CA GLU A 31 8.64 14.37 6.80
C GLU A 31 7.71 14.20 8.02
N THR A 32 6.63 14.98 8.05
CA THR A 32 5.57 14.83 9.04
C THR A 32 4.77 13.54 8.82
N HIS A 33 4.13 13.04 9.88
CA HIS A 33 3.27 11.85 9.81
C HIS A 33 2.20 11.94 8.71
N GLU A 34 1.64 13.13 8.46
CA GLU A 34 0.64 13.34 7.40
C GLU A 34 1.27 13.28 6.00
N GLU A 35 2.44 13.88 5.81
CA GLU A 35 3.17 13.83 4.54
C GLU A 35 3.55 12.40 4.17
N GLN A 36 4.07 11.63 5.12
CA GLN A 36 4.43 10.25 4.87
C GLN A 36 3.18 9.38 4.58
N LEU A 37 2.05 9.63 5.25
CA LEU A 37 0.78 8.96 4.95
C LEU A 37 0.30 9.29 3.53
N GLN A 38 0.37 10.57 3.14
CA GLN A 38 0.01 10.99 1.79
C GLN A 38 0.94 10.41 0.73
N ALA A 39 2.24 10.30 1.02
CA ALA A 39 3.22 9.67 0.15
C ALA A 39 2.88 8.19 -0.09
N ALA A 40 2.55 7.43 0.97
CA ALA A 40 2.07 6.06 0.85
C ALA A 40 0.79 5.99 -0.01
N VAL A 41 -0.24 6.77 0.32
CA VAL A 41 -1.52 6.75 -0.42
C VAL A 41 -1.32 7.10 -1.90
N ARG A 42 -0.54 8.13 -2.22
CA ARG A 42 -0.29 8.56 -3.60
C ARG A 42 0.64 7.62 -4.37
N GLY A 43 1.40 6.77 -3.67
CA GLY A 43 2.27 5.75 -4.27
C GLY A 43 1.52 4.60 -4.96
N SER A 44 0.19 4.52 -4.82
CA SER A 44 -0.63 3.50 -5.48
C SER A 44 -2.04 4.00 -5.80
N GLY A 45 -2.44 3.91 -7.07
CA GLY A 45 -3.82 4.21 -7.48
C GLY A 45 -4.86 3.30 -6.80
N LYS A 46 -4.48 2.06 -6.46
CA LYS A 46 -5.34 1.15 -5.69
C LYS A 46 -5.52 1.66 -4.26
N LEU A 47 -4.43 2.11 -3.62
CA LEU A 47 -4.47 2.63 -2.26
C LEU A 47 -5.22 3.96 -2.16
N VAL A 48 -5.14 4.84 -3.17
CA VAL A 48 -5.99 6.06 -3.26
C VAL A 48 -7.48 5.71 -3.21
N LEU A 49 -7.91 4.69 -3.95
CA LEU A 49 -9.31 4.27 -3.95
C LEU A 49 -9.68 3.57 -2.64
N LEU A 50 -8.80 2.70 -2.14
CA LEU A 50 -8.97 1.97 -0.89
C LEU A 50 -9.12 2.95 0.29
N ASP A 51 -8.35 4.05 0.32
CA ASP A 51 -8.41 5.06 1.38
C ASP A 51 -9.81 5.69 1.52
N LYS A 52 -10.40 6.05 0.38
CA LYS A 52 -11.76 6.59 0.31
C LYS A 52 -12.80 5.55 0.69
N LEU A 53 -12.63 4.31 0.22
CA LEU A 53 -13.57 3.22 0.47
C LEU A 53 -13.56 2.79 1.94
N LEU A 54 -12.37 2.57 2.52
CA LEU A 54 -12.21 2.15 3.91
C LEU A 54 -12.74 3.21 4.88
N THR A 55 -12.50 4.49 4.61
CA THR A 55 -13.07 5.58 5.44
C THR A 55 -14.59 5.48 5.50
N ARG A 56 -15.26 5.37 4.35
CA ARG A 56 -16.73 5.24 4.27
C ARG A 56 -17.25 3.95 4.88
N LEU A 57 -16.54 2.83 4.69
CA LEU A 57 -16.95 1.54 5.24
C LEU A 57 -16.82 1.52 6.77
N ARG A 58 -15.79 2.16 7.32
CA ARG A 58 -15.56 2.30 8.76
C ARG A 58 -16.63 3.16 9.42
N GLU A 59 -16.99 4.30 8.82
CA GLU A 59 -18.08 5.17 9.32
C GLU A 59 -19.41 4.40 9.44
N ARG A 60 -19.63 3.43 8.56
CA ARG A 60 -20.81 2.55 8.56
C ARG A 60 -20.66 1.29 9.44
N GLY A 61 -19.51 1.09 10.09
CA GLY A 61 -19.26 -0.06 10.95
C GLY A 61 -19.01 -1.39 10.22
N ASN A 62 -18.65 -1.37 8.94
CA ASN A 62 -18.39 -2.60 8.18
C ASN A 62 -17.03 -3.21 8.55
N ARG A 63 -16.95 -4.55 8.54
CA ARG A 63 -15.68 -5.28 8.60
C ARG A 63 -15.20 -5.57 7.19
N VAL A 64 -13.92 -5.33 6.92
CA VAL A 64 -13.32 -5.46 5.59
C VAL A 64 -12.19 -6.49 5.65
N LEU A 65 -12.13 -7.35 4.64
CA LEU A 65 -11.04 -8.30 4.41
C LEU A 65 -10.26 -7.87 3.18
N ILE A 66 -8.93 -7.78 3.29
CA ILE A 66 -8.05 -7.40 2.19
C ILE A 66 -7.11 -8.58 1.92
N PHE A 67 -7.07 -9.04 0.66
CA PHE A 67 -6.16 -10.09 0.21
C PHE A 67 -5.10 -9.50 -0.70
N SER A 68 -3.86 -9.94 -0.53
CA SER A 68 -2.76 -9.61 -1.45
C SER A 68 -1.94 -10.88 -1.73
N GLN A 69 -1.48 -11.02 -2.98
CA GLN A 69 -0.52 -12.06 -3.34
C GLN A 69 0.92 -11.69 -2.95
N MET A 70 1.19 -10.41 -2.67
CA MET A 70 2.51 -9.93 -2.29
C MET A 70 2.56 -9.63 -0.80
N VAL A 71 3.35 -10.41 -0.05
CA VAL A 71 3.52 -10.25 1.40
C VAL A 71 3.98 -8.83 1.76
N ARG A 72 4.96 -8.29 1.02
CA ARG A 72 5.44 -6.91 1.22
C ARG A 72 4.37 -5.83 1.04
N MET A 73 3.30 -6.11 0.29
CA MET A 73 2.17 -5.18 0.18
C MET A 73 1.32 -5.16 1.45
N LEU A 74 1.27 -6.27 2.19
CA LEU A 74 0.60 -6.32 3.50
C LEU A 74 1.34 -5.46 4.52
N ASP A 75 2.67 -5.40 4.47
CA ASP A 75 3.46 -4.52 5.34
C ASP A 75 3.14 -3.04 5.07
N ILE A 76 3.05 -2.63 3.80
CA ILE A 76 2.65 -1.26 3.39
C ILE A 76 1.23 -0.95 3.89
N LEU A 77 0.30 -1.91 3.76
CA LEU A 77 -1.08 -1.74 4.25
C LEU A 77 -1.12 -1.64 5.77
N ALA A 78 -0.34 -2.44 6.50
CA ALA A 78 -0.27 -2.39 7.95
C ALA A 78 0.24 -1.03 8.44
N GLU A 79 1.27 -0.48 7.78
CA GLU A 79 1.77 0.86 8.08
C GLU A 79 0.72 1.94 7.79
N TYR A 80 0.07 1.87 6.62
CA TYR A 80 -1.03 2.77 6.26
C TYR A 80 -2.16 2.74 7.30
N LEU A 81 -2.61 1.54 7.71
CA LEU A 81 -3.67 1.36 8.71
C LEU A 81 -3.24 1.87 10.09
N THR A 82 -1.99 1.64 10.48
CA THR A 82 -1.40 2.16 11.72
C THR A 82 -1.46 3.69 11.75
N ARG A 83 -1.00 4.34 10.68
CA ARG A 83 -1.00 5.81 10.55
C ARG A 83 -2.43 6.37 10.55
N LYS A 84 -3.37 5.70 9.90
CA LYS A 84 -4.80 6.04 9.95
C LYS A 84 -5.47 5.74 11.30
N ARG A 85 -4.80 5.03 12.21
CA ARG A 85 -5.34 4.52 13.49
C ARG A 85 -6.55 3.60 13.28
N TYR A 86 -6.42 2.71 12.30
CA TYR A 86 -7.43 1.71 11.95
C TYR A 86 -6.99 0.40 12.62
N PRO A 87 -7.82 -0.23 13.47
CA PRO A 87 -7.46 -1.52 14.05
C PRO A 87 -7.46 -2.60 12.96
N PHE A 88 -6.46 -3.48 12.98
CA PHE A 88 -6.31 -4.58 12.02
C PHE A 88 -5.69 -5.81 12.69
N GLN A 89 -5.73 -6.95 11.98
CA GLN A 89 -5.19 -8.24 12.38
C GLN A 89 -4.55 -8.91 11.16
#